data_AF-A0A956SSU1-F1
#
_entry.id   AF-A0A956SSU1-F1
#
_cell.length_a   1.000
_cell.length_b   1.000
_cell.length_c   1.000
_cell.angle_alpha   90.00
_cell.angle_beta   90.00
_cell.angle_gamma   90.00
#
_symmetry.space_group_name_H-M   'P 1'
#
loop_
_entity.id
_entity.type
_entity.pdbx_description
1 polymer ?
#
loop_
_entity_poly.entity_id
_entity_poly.type
_entity_poly.pdbx_seq_one_letter_code
_entity_poly.pdbx_strand_id
1 'polypeptide(L)'
;IAATLQRVDPLVAIWLVVSTAGWFGLRFIRSQFLLRYAGVRVPIRPALATYLAALPGTATPAYLGESIRSIFLRRRFGAPVPTTLFVLLVERMHDVAALALLA
;
A
#
# COMPACT_ATOMS: atom_id res chain seq x y z
N ILE A 1 5.96 -10.45 27.78
CA ILE A 1 6.13 -9.67 26.53
C ILE A 1 7.34 -8.73 26.63
N ALA A 2 7.41 -7.84 27.62
CA ALA A 2 8.54 -6.89 27.78
C ALA A 2 9.93 -7.56 27.90
N ALA A 3 10.05 -8.67 28.64
CA ALA A 3 11.32 -9.40 28.80
C ALA A 3 11.78 -10.17 27.54
N THR A 4 10.87 -10.47 26.61
CA THR A 4 11.15 -11.24 25.38
C THR A 4 11.73 -10.32 24.28
N LEU A 5 11.34 -9.04 24.28
CA LEU A 5 11.83 -8.05 23.32
C LEU A 5 13.31 -7.70 23.51
N GLN A 6 13.85 -7.88 24.72
CA GLN A 6 15.27 -7.64 25.02
C GLN A 6 16.21 -8.71 24.47
N ARG A 7 15.67 -9.83 23.94
CA ARG A 7 16.45 -10.91 23.31
C ARG A 7 16.37 -10.92 21.78
N VAL A 8 15.69 -9.93 21.17
CA VAL A 8 15.67 -9.84 19.72
C VAL A 8 17.04 -9.35 19.29
N ASP A 9 17.79 -10.23 18.64
CA ASP A 9 19.08 -9.92 18.05
C ASP A 9 18.93 -8.68 17.13
N PRO A 10 19.76 -7.64 17.27
CA PRO A 10 19.71 -6.46 16.41
C PRO A 10 19.77 -6.81 14.91
N LEU A 11 20.44 -7.90 14.52
CA LEU A 11 20.41 -8.40 13.14
C LEU A 11 19.00 -8.83 12.71
N VAL A 12 18.28 -9.54 13.57
CA VAL A 12 16.90 -9.97 13.28
C VAL A 12 15.99 -8.74 13.17
N ALA A 13 16.18 -7.73 14.03
CA ALA A 13 15.45 -6.46 13.92
C ALA A 13 15.72 -5.75 12.58
N ILE A 14 16.99 -5.70 12.14
CA ILE A 14 17.35 -5.13 10.83
C ILE A 14 16.68 -5.91 9.70
N TRP A 15 16.74 -7.24 9.71
CA TRP A 15 16.11 -8.07 8.69
C TRP A 15 14.60 -7.88 8.63
N LEU A 16 13.93 -7.77 9.79
CA LEU A 16 12.49 -7.48 9.85
C LEU A 16 12.17 -6.11 9.24
N VAL A 17 12.94 -5.07 9.56
CA VAL A 17 12.74 -3.73 9.01
C VAL A 17 12.95 -3.72 7.49
N VAL A 18 14.04 -4.33 7.01
CA VAL A 18 14.36 -4.39 5.58
C VAL A 18 13.29 -5.17 4.81
N SER A 19 12.85 -6.32 5.32
CA SER A 19 11.82 -7.14 4.69
C SER A 19 10.48 -6.40 4.63
N THR A 20 10.12 -5.72 5.72
CA THR A 20 8.91 -4.89 5.79
C THR A 20 8.97 -3.73 4.80
N ALA A 21 10.10 -3.03 4.72
CA ALA A 21 10.31 -1.94 3.78
C ALA A 21 10.25 -2.43 2.32
N GLY A 22 10.86 -3.59 2.03
CA GLY A 22 10.79 -4.24 0.72
C GLY A 22 9.37 -4.60 0.32
N TRP A 23 8.59 -5.17 1.25
CA TRP A 23 7.17 -5.48 1.04
C TRP A 23 6.35 -4.23 0.70
N PHE A 24 6.50 -3.16 1.48
CA PHE A 24 5.81 -1.90 1.21
C PHE A 24 6.26 -1.26 -0.12
N GLY A 25 7.53 -1.40 -0.49
CA GLY A 25 8.09 -0.93 -1.75
C GLY A 25 7.48 -1.64 -2.97
N LEU A 26 7.41 -2.97 -2.94
CA LEU A 26 6.79 -3.77 -4.01
C LEU A 26 5.31 -3.40 -4.19
N ARG A 27 4.58 -3.28 -3.08
CA ARG A 27 3.17 -2.87 -3.09
C ARG A 27 3.01 -1.44 -3.65
N PHE A 28 3.91 -0.53 -3.31
CA PHE A 28 3.92 0.82 -3.88
C PHE A 28 4.14 0.79 -5.40
N ILE A 29 5.14 0.06 -5.89
CA ILE A 29 5.45 -0.07 -7.33
C ILE A 29 4.25 -0.64 -8.09
N ARG A 30 3.63 -1.71 -7.59
CA ARG A 30 2.44 -2.30 -8.22
C ARG A 30 1.30 -1.28 -8.31
N SER A 31 1.09 -0.50 -7.24
CA SER A 31 0.05 0.53 -7.24
C SER A 31 0.32 1.66 -8.25
N GLN A 32 1.58 2.03 -8.44
CA GLN A 32 1.97 2.99 -9.48
C GLN A 32 1.72 2.44 -10.88
N PHE A 33 2.01 1.16 -11.09
CA PHE A 33 1.76 0.50 -12.36
C PHE A 33 0.27 0.46 -12.69
N LEU A 34 -0.58 0.03 -11.74
CA LEU A 34 -2.03 -0.04 -11.95
C LEU A 34 -2.67 1.33 -12.15
N LEU A 35 -2.23 2.37 -11.43
CA LEU A 35 -2.69 3.75 -11.66
C LEU A 35 -2.33 4.24 -13.06
N ARG A 36 -1.10 3.97 -13.52
CA ARG A 36 -0.66 4.30 -14.88
C ARG A 36 -1.48 3.55 -15.93
N TYR A 37 -1.75 2.27 -15.71
CA TYR A 37 -2.60 1.45 -16.58
C TYR A 37 -4.02 2.00 -16.67
N ALA A 38 -4.57 2.47 -15.54
CA ALA A 38 -5.87 3.13 -15.48
C ALA A 38 -5.89 4.57 -16.04
N GLY A 39 -4.81 5.02 -16.71
CA GLY A 39 -4.70 6.34 -17.32
C GLY A 39 -4.37 7.48 -16.34
N VAL A 40 -4.14 7.17 -15.05
CA VAL A 40 -3.85 8.16 -14.01
C VAL A 40 -2.33 8.31 -13.86
N ARG A 41 -1.77 9.38 -14.44
CA ARG A 41 -0.34 9.70 -14.33
C ARG A 41 -0.07 10.54 -13.08
N VAL A 42 0.40 9.89 -12.01
CA VAL A 42 0.82 10.57 -10.78
C VAL A 42 2.36 10.64 -10.74
N PRO A 43 2.96 11.79 -10.36
CA PRO A 43 4.40 11.85 -10.12
C PRO A 43 4.77 10.98 -8.91
N ILE A 44 5.91 10.28 -8.98
CA ILE A 44 6.33 9.27 -7.99
C ILE A 44 6.41 9.84 -6.56
N ARG A 45 6.97 11.05 -6.40
CA ARG A 45 7.12 11.71 -5.09
C ARG A 45 5.78 11.93 -4.35
N PRO A 46 4.80 12.63 -4.92
CA PRO A 46 3.51 12.81 -4.26
C PRO A 46 2.72 11.50 -4.15
N ALA A 47 2.87 10.57 -5.10
CA ALA A 47 2.29 9.25 -4.96
C ALA A 47 2.79 8.51 -3.72
N LEU A 48 4.10 8.56 -3.45
CA LEU A 48 4.73 7.96 -2.28
C LEU A 48 4.20 8.61 -0.99
N ALA A 49 4.10 9.94 -0.96
CA ALA A 49 3.54 10.65 0.19
C ALA A 49 2.08 10.26 0.46
N THR A 50 1.25 10.16 -0.57
CA THR A 50 -0.15 9.71 -0.40
C THR A 50 -0.23 8.24 0.02
N TYR A 51 0.68 7.39 -0.46
CA TYR A 51 0.77 5.99 -0.06
C TYR A 51 1.14 5.86 1.43
N LEU A 52 2.17 6.58 1.88
CA LEU A 52 2.57 6.60 3.28
C LEU A 52 1.49 7.19 4.19
N ALA A 53 0.79 8.24 3.74
CA ALA A 53 -0.33 8.82 4.48
C ALA A 53 -1.55 7.87 4.58
N ALA A 54 -1.67 6.90 3.68
CA ALA A 54 -2.73 5.89 3.69
C ALA A 54 -2.37 4.64 4.52
N LEU A 55 -1.10 4.45 4.94
CA LEU A 55 -0.66 3.32 5.79
C LEU A 55 -1.46 3.18 7.10
N PRO A 56 -1.77 4.26 7.85
CA PRO A 56 -2.61 4.12 9.05
C PRO A 56 -4.02 3.65 8.70
N GLY A 57 -4.48 3.95 7.48
CA GLY A 57 -5.79 3.59 6.97
C GLY A 57 -5.95 2.10 6.65
N THR A 58 -4.86 1.33 6.47
CA THR A 58 -4.97 -0.12 6.24
C THR A 58 -5.45 -0.90 7.46
N ALA A 59 -5.36 -0.31 8.66
CA ALA A 59 -5.92 -0.91 9.88
C ALA A 59 -7.45 -0.81 9.97
N THR A 60 -8.10 -0.07 9.05
CA THR A 60 -9.56 0.08 9.07
C THR A 60 -10.27 -1.10 8.38
N PRO A 61 -11.36 -1.64 8.97
CA PRO A 61 -12.15 -2.68 8.33
C PRO A 61 -12.73 -2.16 7.00
N ALA A 62 -12.77 -3.03 5.98
CA ALA A 62 -13.09 -2.70 4.59
C ALA A 62 -12.15 -1.71 3.89
N TYR A 63 -10.96 -1.42 4.45
CA TYR A 63 -9.95 -0.53 3.86
C TYR A 63 -10.46 0.89 3.55
N LEU A 64 -11.45 1.38 4.30
CA LEU A 64 -12.00 2.74 4.17
C LEU A 64 -10.94 3.83 4.26
N GLY A 65 -9.85 3.59 5.01
CA GLY A 65 -8.71 4.47 5.09
C GLY A 65 -7.86 4.55 3.81
N GLU A 66 -7.78 3.49 3.01
CA GLU A 66 -7.19 3.57 1.66
C GLU A 66 -8.14 4.25 0.67
N SER A 67 -9.45 4.27 0.90
CA SER A 67 -10.39 5.08 0.11
C SER A 67 -10.07 6.58 0.19
N ILE A 68 -9.47 7.04 1.29
CA ILE A 68 -9.00 8.44 1.43
C ILE A 68 -7.91 8.76 0.39
N ARG A 69 -7.08 7.78 0.00
CA ARG A 69 -6.11 7.92 -1.09
C ARG A 69 -6.81 8.28 -2.40
N SER A 70 -7.95 7.66 -2.71
CA SER A 70 -8.73 7.99 -3.92
C SER A 70 -9.21 9.45 -3.91
N ILE A 71 -9.64 9.95 -2.74
CA ILE A 71 -10.05 11.34 -2.54
C ILE A 71 -8.86 12.29 -2.69
N PHE A 72 -7.69 11.93 -2.14
CA PHE A 72 -6.48 12.74 -2.26
C PHE A 72 -5.96 12.80 -3.71
N LEU A 73 -5.99 11.66 -4.43
CA LEU A 73 -5.64 11.62 -5.85
C LEU A 73 -6.62 12.45 -6.68
N ARG A 74 -7.92 12.41 -6.38
CA ARG A 74 -8.90 13.30 -7.02
C ARG A 74 -8.60 14.77 -6.76
N ARG A 75 -8.38 15.15 -5.49
CA ARG A 75 -8.13 16.54 -5.10
C ARG A 75 -6.85 17.10 -5.70
N ARG A 76 -5.80 16.29 -5.82
CA ARG A 76 -4.46 16.75 -6.21
C ARG A 76 -4.13 16.53 -7.69
N PHE A 77 -4.75 15.54 -8.33
CA PHE A 77 -4.44 15.13 -9.70
C PHE A 77 -5.68 14.99 -10.60
N GLY A 78 -6.88 15.32 -10.10
CA GLY A 78 -8.13 15.23 -10.88
C GLY A 78 -8.55 13.80 -11.21
N ALA A 79 -7.93 12.79 -10.58
CA ALA A 79 -8.22 11.39 -10.88
C ALA A 79 -9.68 11.05 -10.51
N PRO A 80 -10.42 10.32 -11.36
CA PRO A 80 -11.76 9.87 -11.02
C PRO A 80 -11.72 8.92 -9.81
N VAL A 81 -12.54 9.20 -8.79
CA VAL A 81 -12.66 8.34 -7.60
C VAL A 81 -13.10 6.91 -7.98
N PRO A 82 -14.07 6.69 -8.88
CA PRO A 82 -14.46 5.33 -9.28
C PRO A 82 -13.29 4.55 -9.89
N THR A 83 -12.50 5.19 -10.76
CA THR A 83 -11.34 4.56 -11.40
C THR A 83 -10.25 4.20 -10.39
N THR A 84 -9.95 5.10 -9.45
CA THR A 84 -8.93 4.86 -8.42
C THR A 84 -9.39 3.86 -7.35
N LEU A 85 -10.68 3.78 -7.05
CA LEU A 85 -11.27 2.72 -6.22
C LEU A 85 -11.26 1.36 -6.93
N PHE A 86 -11.54 1.33 -8.25
CA PHE A 86 -11.45 0.10 -9.02
C PHE A 86 -10.02 -0.45 -9.06
N VAL A 87 -9.01 0.42 -9.22
CA VAL A 87 -7.61 0.04 -9.08
C VAL A 87 -7.33 -0.58 -7.71
N LEU A 88 -7.88 -0.02 -6.63
CA LEU A 88 -7.74 -0.57 -5.28
C LEU A 88 -8.38 -1.96 -5.15
N LEU A 89 -9.56 -2.16 -5.75
CA LEU A 89 -10.24 -3.46 -5.76
C LEU A 89 -9.42 -4.52 -6.51
N VAL A 90 -8.87 -4.16 -7.67
CA VAL A 90 -7.98 -5.04 -8.46
C VAL A 90 -6.72 -5.42 -7.68
N GLU A 91 -6.14 -4.48 -6.95
CA GLU A 91 -5.03 -4.78 -6.03
C GLU A 91 -5.43 -5.83 -4.98
N ARG A 92 -6.62 -5.71 -4.38
CA ARG A 92 -7.08 -6.68 -3.39
C ARG A 92 -7.30 -8.06 -3.99
N MET A 93 -7.91 -8.13 -5.17
CA MET A 93 -8.11 -9.39 -5.88
C MET A 93 -6.77 -10.08 -6.15
N HIS A 94 -5.74 -9.33 -6.53
CA HIS A 94 -4.40 -9.89 -6.72
C HIS A 94 -3.79 -10.38 -5.41
N ASP A 95 -3.97 -9.67 -4.30
CA ASP A 95 -3.45 -10.10 -2.99
C ASP A 95 -4.15 -11.39 -2.52
N VAL A 96 -5.48 -11.47 -2.69
CA VAL A 96 -6.27 -12.68 -2.39
C VAL A 96 -5.88 -13.83 -3.32
N ALA A 97 -5.69 -13.58 -4.61
CA ALA A 97 -5.25 -14.59 -5.57
C ALA A 97 -3.83 -15.11 -5.23
N ALA A 98 -2.91 -14.21 -4.86
CA ALA A 98 -1.56 -14.60 -4.43
C ALA A 98 -1.60 -15.46 -3.16
N LEU A 99 -2.43 -15.09 -2.19
CA LEU A 99 -2.66 -15.90 -0.98
C LEU A 99 -3.28 -17.25 -1.31
N ALA A 100 -4.28 -17.30 -2.18
CA ALA A 100 -4.94 -18.53 -2.60
C ALA A 100 -4.00 -19.47 -3.39
N LEU A 101 -3.04 -18.93 -4.14
CA LEU A 101 -2.02 -19.72 -4.84
C LEU A 101 -0.93 -20.26 -3.90
N LEU A 102 -0.70 -19.58 -2.77
CA LEU A 102 0.28 -19.99 -1.76
C LEU A 102 -0.29 -20.95 -0.71
N ALA A 103 -1.62 -21.02 -0.57
CA ALA A 103 -2.34 -21.86 0.37
C ALA A 103 -2.47 -23.30 -0.13
#